data_AF-A0A955WR42-F1
#
_entry.id   AF-A0A955WR42-F1
#
_cell.length_a   1.000
_cell.length_b   1.000
_cell.length_c   1.000
_cell.angle_alpha   90.00
_cell.angle_beta   90.00
_cell.angle_gamma   90.00
#
_symmetry.space_group_name_H-M   'P 1'
#
loop_
_entity.id
_entity.type
_entity.pdbx_description
1 polymer ?
#
loop_
_entity_poly.entity_id
_entity_poly.type
_entity_poly.pdbx_seq_one_letter_code
_entity_poly.pdbx_strand_id
1 'polypeptide(L)'
;GWYYFDLSPTGRVVVTTDAGSGVTDDNNRYLSHLVDPDAADTKAAVTEAVWDEPVSGHTTPGTFGEAVDAAPAAADIADAVWDELLAGHTTAGTFGEALTFQLSTTLFWRLLSTTYSGSPARPTSLIVAAYATKADADADINRLYTQTVTQTFDATGQLVTSSKTRI
;
A
#
# COMPACT_ATOMS: atom_id res chain seq x y z
N GLY A 1 33.38 62.85 13.42
CA GLY A 1 34.29 61.72 13.67
C GLY A 1 35.48 61.87 12.76
N TRP A 2 36.69 61.64 13.26
CA TRP A 2 37.90 61.64 12.44
C TRP A 2 38.03 60.29 11.73
N TYR A 3 38.42 60.29 10.46
CA TYR A 3 38.68 59.09 9.69
C TYR A 3 40.18 58.94 9.50
N TYR A 4 40.70 57.73 9.70
CA TYR A 4 42.09 57.41 9.40
C TYR A 4 42.14 56.54 8.16
N PHE A 5 43.00 56.92 7.21
CA PHE A 5 43.28 56.15 6.00
C PHE A 5 44.66 55.52 6.17
N ASP A 6 44.71 54.19 6.30
CA ASP A 6 45.98 53.46 6.20
C ASP A 6 46.29 53.21 4.73
N LEU A 7 47.28 53.92 4.20
CA LEU A 7 47.78 53.71 2.85
C LEU A 7 48.90 52.67 2.90
N SER A 8 48.52 51.41 3.15
CA SER A 8 49.47 50.31 3.04
C SER A 8 49.89 50.11 1.57
N PRO A 9 51.13 49.66 1.29
CA PRO A 9 51.65 49.49 -0.07
C PRO A 9 50.89 48.47 -0.93
N THR A 10 49.95 47.73 -0.33
CA THR A 10 49.16 46.68 -0.98
C THR A 10 47.91 47.20 -1.67
N GLY A 11 47.65 48.52 -1.62
CA GLY A 11 46.54 49.15 -2.36
C GLY A 11 45.16 48.97 -1.73
N ARG A 12 45.05 48.40 -0.53
CA ARG A 12 43.78 48.21 0.17
C ARG A 12 43.53 49.35 1.16
N VAL A 13 42.51 50.17 0.90
CA VAL A 13 42.05 51.22 1.82
C VAL A 13 41.08 50.59 2.81
N VAL A 14 41.47 50.54 4.08
CA VAL A 14 40.60 50.09 5.18
C VAL A 14 40.10 51.32 5.92
N VAL A 15 38.79 51.57 5.86
CA VAL A 15 38.15 52.63 6.64
C VAL A 15 37.58 52.01 7.90
N THR A 16 38.29 52.14 9.01
CA THR A 16 37.79 51.73 10.33
C THR A 16 37.03 52.89 10.96
N THR A 17 35.76 52.67 11.30
CA THR A 17 35.03 53.57 12.20
C THR A 17 35.11 53.01 13.62
N ASP A 18 35.06 53.88 14.63
CA ASP A 18 35.17 53.52 16.06
C ASP A 18 33.96 52.71 16.60
N ALA A 19 33.10 52.21 15.71
CA ALA A 19 31.97 51.35 16.04
C ALA A 19 31.87 50.23 15.00
N GLY A 20 32.51 49.10 15.29
CA GLY A 20 32.30 47.84 14.57
C GLY A 20 33.11 47.69 13.28
N SER A 21 33.95 46.67 13.24
CA SER A 21 34.69 46.27 12.05
C SER A 21 33.73 45.67 11.02
N GLY A 22 33.34 46.47 10.02
CA GLY A 22 32.64 45.99 8.82
C GLY A 22 33.67 45.72 7.71
N VAL A 23 33.77 44.47 7.26
CA VAL A 23 34.58 44.11 6.08
C VAL A 23 33.78 44.43 4.81
N THR A 24 34.32 45.28 3.94
CA THR A 24 33.78 45.54 2.60
C THR A 24 34.46 44.65 1.55
N ASP A 25 33.75 44.33 0.47
CA ASP A 25 34.35 43.72 -0.73
C ASP A 25 35.18 44.74 -1.54
N ASP A 26 35.84 44.27 -2.60
CA ASP A 26 36.72 45.07 -3.46
C ASP A 26 36.00 46.20 -4.23
N ASN A 27 34.66 46.26 -4.17
CA ASN A 27 33.84 47.29 -4.78
C ASN A 27 33.19 48.24 -3.76
N ASN A 28 33.63 48.18 -2.50
CA ASN A 28 33.16 49.06 -1.43
C ASN A 28 31.63 49.04 -1.25
N ARG A 29 30.99 47.88 -1.47
CA ARG A 29 29.60 47.67 -1.05
C ARG A 29 29.57 47.28 0.42
N TYR A 30 28.73 47.96 1.21
CA TYR A 30 28.33 47.45 2.51
C TYR A 30 27.59 46.13 2.30
N LEU A 31 28.20 45.01 2.67
CA LEU A 31 27.56 43.70 2.72
C LEU A 31 26.59 43.65 3.91
N SER A 32 25.57 44.52 3.90
CA SER A 32 24.48 44.49 4.87
C SER A 32 23.50 43.34 4.63
N HIS A 33 23.76 42.49 3.63
CA HIS A 33 22.92 41.36 3.26
C HIS A 33 23.59 40.00 3.39
N LEU A 34 24.69 39.89 4.15
CA LEU A 34 25.38 38.61 4.41
C LEU A 34 25.57 38.25 5.88
N VAL A 35 25.00 39.00 6.81
CA VAL A 35 24.87 38.53 8.20
C VAL A 35 23.53 39.01 8.73
N ASP A 36 22.47 38.29 8.38
CA ASP A 36 21.50 38.01 9.42
C ASP A 36 22.18 36.93 10.30
N PRO A 37 22.47 37.19 11.58
CA PRO A 37 23.07 36.19 12.47
C PRO A 37 22.17 34.96 12.69
N ASP A 38 20.93 34.97 12.19
CA ASP A 38 20.05 33.79 12.12
C ASP A 38 20.08 33.08 10.75
N ALA A 39 20.73 33.63 9.71
CA ALA A 39 20.74 33.08 8.34
C ALA A 39 21.86 32.04 8.07
N ALA A 40 22.18 31.22 9.05
CA ALA A 40 22.61 29.86 8.73
C ALA A 40 21.38 28.97 8.88
N ASP A 41 20.53 28.95 7.85
CA ASP A 41 19.57 27.88 7.61
C ASP A 41 20.36 26.58 7.42
N THR A 42 20.90 26.05 8.52
CA THR A 42 21.55 24.76 8.50
C THR A 42 20.51 23.78 8.02
N LYS A 43 20.93 22.80 7.21
CA LYS A 43 20.02 21.75 6.74
C LYS A 43 19.25 21.12 7.91
N ALA A 44 19.87 21.05 9.09
CA ALA A 44 19.24 20.63 10.34
C ALA A 44 18.10 21.59 10.77
N ALA A 45 18.35 22.89 10.92
CA ALA A 45 17.33 23.85 11.33
C ALA A 45 16.09 23.84 10.41
N VAL A 46 16.31 23.76 9.09
CA VAL A 46 15.21 23.66 8.12
C VAL A 46 14.49 22.31 8.23
N THR A 47 15.22 21.22 8.48
CA THR A 47 14.64 19.88 8.62
C THR A 47 13.75 19.81 9.87
N GLU A 48 14.24 20.25 11.03
CA GLU A 48 13.46 20.28 12.27
C GLU A 48 12.22 21.16 12.10
N ALA A 49 12.38 22.37 11.53
CA ALA A 49 11.25 23.27 11.29
C ALA A 49 10.18 22.68 10.36
N VAL A 50 10.57 21.85 9.38
CA VAL A 50 9.62 21.22 8.45
C VAL A 50 8.96 19.98 9.06
N TRP A 51 9.70 19.13 9.78
CA TRP A 51 9.15 17.89 10.33
C TRP A 51 8.37 18.08 11.63
N ASP A 52 8.68 19.11 12.41
CA ASP A 52 7.95 19.45 13.64
C ASP A 52 6.81 20.46 13.41
N GLU A 53 6.58 20.90 12.17
CA GLU A 53 5.50 21.82 11.84
C GLU A 53 4.11 21.16 12.10
N PRO A 54 3.21 21.81 12.84
CA PRO A 54 1.89 21.26 13.12
C PRO A 54 0.99 21.17 11.88
N VAL A 55 0.43 19.98 11.64
CA VAL A 55 -0.52 19.73 10.54
C VAL A 55 -1.75 20.65 10.59
N SER A 56 -2.18 21.10 11.77
CA SER A 56 -3.35 21.99 11.92
C SER A 56 -3.19 23.36 11.23
N GLY A 57 -1.96 23.78 10.92
CA GLY A 57 -1.69 25.01 10.17
C GLY A 57 -1.90 24.87 8.65
N HIS A 58 -2.09 23.65 8.17
CA HIS A 58 -2.02 23.29 6.77
C HIS A 58 -3.40 23.05 6.12
N THR A 59 -4.43 23.79 6.52
CA THR A 59 -5.82 23.57 6.07
C THR A 59 -6.24 24.43 4.87
N THR A 60 -5.30 25.11 4.21
CA THR A 60 -5.61 26.00 3.07
C THR A 60 -6.11 25.19 1.86
N PRO A 61 -7.30 25.49 1.29
CA PRO A 61 -7.84 24.74 0.16
C PRO A 61 -6.92 24.73 -1.07
N GLY A 62 -6.80 23.57 -1.71
CA GLY A 62 -5.99 23.39 -2.91
C GLY A 62 -4.48 23.33 -2.64
N THR A 63 -4.08 23.22 -1.38
CA THR A 63 -2.68 22.98 -0.99
C THR A 63 -2.47 21.51 -0.64
N PHE A 64 -1.21 21.07 -0.63
CA PHE A 64 -0.87 19.71 -0.19
C PHE A 64 -1.29 19.44 1.26
N GLY A 65 -1.21 20.48 2.09
CA GLY A 65 -1.64 20.45 3.47
C GLY A 65 -3.07 19.95 3.67
N GLU A 66 -3.99 20.51 2.90
CA GLU A 66 -5.41 20.19 3.00
C GLU A 66 -5.69 18.75 2.55
N ALA A 67 -4.99 18.26 1.52
CA ALA A 67 -5.10 16.86 1.10
C ALA A 67 -4.63 15.86 2.17
N VAL A 68 -3.63 16.23 2.99
CA VAL A 68 -3.17 15.40 4.12
C VAL A 68 -4.14 15.47 5.29
N ASP A 69 -4.65 16.65 5.61
CA ASP A 69 -5.64 16.85 6.69
C ASP A 69 -6.98 16.13 6.37
N ALA A 70 -7.36 16.10 5.10
CA ALA A 70 -8.57 15.41 4.61
C ALA A 70 -8.38 13.90 4.40
N ALA A 71 -7.24 13.32 4.78
CA ALA A 71 -7.03 11.88 4.65
C ALA A 71 -8.06 11.10 5.49
N PRO A 72 -8.66 10.02 4.95
CA PRO A 72 -9.69 9.27 5.66
C PRO A 72 -9.12 8.63 6.93
N ALA A 73 -9.91 8.62 8.01
CA ALA A 73 -9.49 7.95 9.23
C ALA A 73 -9.42 6.44 9.01
N ALA A 74 -8.61 5.75 9.82
CA ALA A 74 -8.50 4.30 9.73
C ALA A 74 -9.85 3.57 9.88
N ALA A 75 -10.78 4.14 10.66
CA ALA A 75 -12.14 3.64 10.79
C ALA A 75 -12.94 3.81 9.48
N ASP A 76 -12.88 4.99 8.84
CA ASP A 76 -13.56 5.23 7.56
C ASP A 76 -13.04 4.27 6.47
N ILE A 77 -11.73 4.02 6.44
CA ILE A 77 -11.13 3.05 5.53
C ILE A 77 -11.62 1.64 5.84
N ALA A 78 -11.65 1.25 7.12
CA ALA A 78 -12.09 -0.09 7.53
C ALA A 78 -13.56 -0.32 7.18
N ASP A 79 -14.43 0.64 7.50
CA ASP A 79 -15.86 0.58 7.16
C ASP A 79 -16.04 0.51 5.64
N ALA A 80 -15.35 1.37 4.88
CA ALA A 80 -15.40 1.34 3.42
C ALA A 80 -14.96 -0.01 2.83
N VAL A 81 -13.95 -0.67 3.41
CA VAL A 81 -13.46 -1.97 2.93
C VAL A 81 -14.40 -3.10 3.33
N TRP A 82 -14.92 -3.11 4.56
CA TRP A 82 -15.76 -4.20 5.07
C TRP A 82 -17.22 -4.12 4.61
N ASP A 83 -17.73 -2.91 4.36
CA ASP A 83 -19.08 -2.70 3.83
C ASP A 83 -19.12 -2.69 2.28
N GLU A 84 -17.97 -2.86 1.62
CA GLU A 84 -17.89 -2.95 0.16
C GLU A 84 -18.75 -4.11 -0.38
N LEU A 85 -19.46 -3.86 -1.48
CA LEU A 85 -20.39 -4.82 -2.03
C LEU A 85 -19.65 -6.00 -2.68
N LEU A 86 -19.93 -7.22 -2.19
CA LEU A 86 -19.39 -8.45 -2.78
C LEU A 86 -19.70 -8.61 -4.27
N ALA A 87 -20.80 -8.01 -4.76
CA ALA A 87 -21.20 -8.06 -6.16
C ALA A 87 -20.18 -7.41 -7.12
N GLY A 88 -19.31 -6.51 -6.63
CA GLY A 88 -18.20 -5.94 -7.41
C GLY A 88 -16.97 -6.84 -7.52
N HIS A 89 -16.93 -7.93 -6.75
CA HIS A 89 -15.76 -8.76 -6.54
C HIS A 89 -15.86 -10.14 -7.23
N THR A 90 -16.41 -10.18 -8.44
CA THR A 90 -16.70 -11.44 -9.16
C THR A 90 -15.67 -11.79 -10.24
N THR A 91 -14.62 -10.99 -10.41
CA THR A 91 -13.61 -11.21 -11.46
C THR A 91 -12.86 -12.53 -11.22
N ALA A 92 -12.81 -13.37 -12.25
CA ALA A 92 -12.15 -14.67 -12.20
C ALA A 92 -10.65 -14.55 -11.85
N GLY A 93 -10.17 -15.45 -11.00
CA GLY A 93 -8.79 -15.50 -10.52
C GLY A 93 -8.47 -14.48 -9.42
N THR A 94 -9.45 -13.75 -8.89
CA THR A 94 -9.25 -12.77 -7.82
C THR A 94 -9.63 -13.32 -6.44
N PHE A 95 -9.16 -12.65 -5.38
CA PHE A 95 -9.56 -12.98 -4.01
C PHE A 95 -11.08 -12.87 -3.82
N GLY A 96 -11.71 -11.89 -4.47
CA GLY A 96 -13.15 -11.67 -4.45
C GLY A 96 -13.96 -12.87 -4.92
N GLU A 97 -13.56 -13.48 -6.04
CA GLU A 97 -14.19 -14.68 -6.56
C GLU A 97 -14.04 -15.84 -5.56
N ALA A 98 -12.84 -16.05 -5.03
CA ALA A 98 -12.57 -17.13 -4.08
C ALA A 98 -13.40 -16.98 -2.79
N LEU A 99 -13.54 -15.75 -2.29
CA LEU A 99 -14.37 -15.46 -1.12
C LEU A 99 -15.85 -15.68 -1.42
N THR A 100 -16.35 -15.20 -2.56
CA THR A 100 -17.74 -15.41 -3.00
C THR A 100 -18.06 -16.90 -3.14
N PHE A 101 -17.11 -17.68 -3.68
CA PHE A 101 -17.21 -19.13 -3.76
C PHE A 101 -17.32 -19.78 -2.37
N GLN A 102 -16.45 -19.40 -1.44
CA GLN A 102 -16.40 -19.97 -0.09
C GLN A 102 -17.66 -19.65 0.73
N LEU A 103 -18.24 -18.46 0.53
CA LEU A 103 -19.45 -18.03 1.21
C LEU A 103 -20.74 -18.58 0.57
N SER A 104 -20.65 -19.11 -0.65
CA SER A 104 -21.81 -19.66 -1.35
C SER A 104 -22.25 -20.98 -0.71
N THR A 105 -23.39 -20.94 -0.02
CA THR A 105 -24.05 -22.13 0.54
C THR A 105 -24.84 -22.92 -0.50
N THR A 106 -25.02 -22.35 -1.70
CA THR A 106 -25.89 -22.86 -2.76
C THR A 106 -25.13 -23.36 -4.00
N LEU A 107 -23.87 -23.77 -3.82
CA LEU A 107 -23.11 -24.36 -4.92
C LEU A 107 -23.78 -25.63 -5.44
N PHE A 108 -23.83 -25.76 -6.75
CA PHE A 108 -24.25 -26.98 -7.41
C PHE A 108 -23.03 -27.85 -7.65
N TRP A 109 -23.01 -29.04 -7.05
CA TRP A 109 -21.92 -30.00 -7.21
C TRP A 109 -22.29 -31.04 -8.26
N ARG A 110 -21.36 -31.32 -9.18
CA ARG A 110 -21.54 -32.34 -10.21
C ARG A 110 -20.40 -33.34 -10.18
N LEU A 111 -20.75 -34.61 -10.27
CA LEU A 111 -19.80 -35.70 -10.51
C LEU A 111 -19.43 -35.71 -12.00
N LEU A 112 -18.14 -35.53 -12.29
CA LEU A 112 -17.60 -35.52 -13.65
C LEU A 112 -17.12 -36.89 -14.08
N SER A 113 -16.43 -37.60 -13.19
CA SER A 113 -15.94 -38.95 -13.48
C SER A 113 -15.77 -39.76 -12.20
N THR A 114 -15.74 -41.08 -12.36
CA THR A 114 -15.46 -42.03 -11.27
C THR A 114 -14.54 -43.13 -11.78
N THR A 115 -13.48 -43.39 -11.03
CA THR A 115 -12.57 -44.52 -11.23
C THR A 115 -12.92 -45.61 -10.23
N TYR A 116 -13.09 -46.83 -10.73
CA TYR A 116 -13.34 -48.01 -9.91
C TYR A 116 -12.10 -48.92 -9.85
N SER A 117 -11.82 -49.51 -8.69
CA SER A 117 -10.72 -50.47 -8.50
C SER A 117 -11.09 -51.54 -7.47
N GLY A 118 -10.36 -52.67 -7.49
CA GLY A 118 -10.55 -53.80 -6.56
C GLY A 118 -11.54 -54.87 -7.02
N SER A 119 -11.70 -55.92 -6.20
CA SER A 119 -12.70 -56.98 -6.36
C SER A 119 -13.40 -57.20 -5.01
N PRO A 120 -14.70 -56.85 -4.87
CA PRO A 120 -15.55 -56.20 -5.87
C PRO A 120 -15.11 -54.77 -6.21
N ALA A 121 -15.45 -54.29 -7.41
CA ALA A 121 -15.07 -52.97 -7.89
C ALA A 121 -15.70 -51.85 -7.05
N ARG A 122 -14.88 -50.88 -6.62
CA ARG A 122 -15.27 -49.79 -5.71
C ARG A 122 -14.77 -48.44 -6.20
N PRO A 123 -15.50 -47.34 -5.96
CA PRO A 123 -15.13 -46.02 -6.46
C PRO A 123 -13.96 -45.45 -5.65
N THR A 124 -12.73 -45.58 -6.15
CA THR A 124 -11.52 -45.14 -5.42
C THR A 124 -11.13 -43.70 -5.72
N SER A 125 -11.59 -43.14 -6.84
CA SER A 125 -11.36 -41.74 -7.20
C SER A 125 -12.59 -41.15 -7.89
N LEU A 126 -13.00 -39.95 -7.48
CA LEU A 126 -14.10 -39.20 -8.08
C LEU A 126 -13.58 -37.82 -8.45
N ILE A 127 -13.88 -37.33 -9.66
CA ILE A 127 -13.68 -35.93 -9.99
C ILE A 127 -15.02 -35.24 -9.85
N VAL A 128 -15.12 -34.24 -8.97
CA VAL A 128 -16.34 -33.43 -8.80
C VAL A 128 -16.01 -31.96 -9.04
N ALA A 129 -16.97 -31.23 -9.59
CA ALA A 129 -16.87 -29.79 -9.82
C ALA A 129 -18.03 -29.03 -9.18
N ALA A 130 -17.78 -27.78 -8.78
CA ALA A 130 -18.78 -26.86 -8.29
C ALA A 130 -19.10 -25.75 -9.30
N TYR A 131 -20.36 -25.34 -9.30
CA TYR A 131 -20.91 -24.36 -10.21
C TYR A 131 -21.80 -23.37 -9.44
N ALA A 132 -21.85 -22.13 -9.93
CA ALA A 132 -22.69 -21.08 -9.37
C ALA A 132 -24.18 -21.39 -9.55
N THR A 133 -24.54 -21.95 -10.71
CA THR A 133 -25.93 -22.22 -11.06
C THR A 133 -26.12 -23.68 -11.49
N LYS A 134 -27.36 -24.15 -11.39
CA LYS A 134 -27.73 -25.47 -11.91
C LYS A 134 -27.54 -25.56 -13.43
N ALA A 135 -27.78 -24.47 -14.16
CA ALA A 135 -27.61 -24.44 -15.62
C ALA A 135 -26.14 -24.66 -16.03
N ASP A 136 -25.21 -23.99 -15.36
CA ASP A 136 -23.77 -24.17 -15.58
C ASP A 136 -23.33 -25.60 -15.23
N ALA A 137 -23.85 -26.15 -14.13
CA ALA A 137 -23.59 -27.53 -13.74
C ALA A 137 -24.08 -28.52 -14.81
N ASP A 138 -25.33 -28.39 -15.25
CA ASP A 138 -25.92 -29.29 -16.23
C ASP A 138 -25.18 -29.21 -17.59
N ALA A 139 -24.77 -28.00 -18.01
CA ALA A 139 -24.04 -27.76 -19.26
C ALA A 139 -22.52 -28.01 -19.18
N ASP A 140 -21.96 -28.22 -17.99
CA ASP A 140 -20.51 -28.33 -17.74
C ASP A 140 -19.67 -27.12 -18.16
N ILE A 141 -20.20 -25.93 -17.95
CA ILE A 141 -19.51 -24.68 -18.30
C ILE A 141 -19.18 -23.89 -17.04
N ASN A 142 -18.23 -22.96 -17.12
CA ASN A 142 -17.92 -22.02 -16.02
C ASN A 142 -17.66 -22.71 -14.67
N ARG A 143 -16.89 -23.82 -14.67
CA ARG A 143 -16.51 -24.53 -13.45
C ARG A 143 -15.78 -23.57 -12.51
N LEU A 144 -16.31 -23.38 -11.31
CA LEU A 144 -15.67 -22.53 -10.29
C LEU A 144 -14.52 -23.29 -9.62
N TYR A 145 -14.68 -24.60 -9.46
CA TYR A 145 -13.78 -25.42 -8.68
C TYR A 145 -13.86 -26.86 -9.14
N THR A 146 -12.71 -27.54 -9.24
CA THR A 146 -12.63 -28.98 -9.46
C THR A 146 -11.84 -29.61 -8.33
N GLN A 147 -12.26 -30.79 -7.87
CA GLN A 147 -11.54 -31.57 -6.88
C GLN A 147 -11.55 -33.05 -7.24
N THR A 148 -10.47 -33.72 -6.84
CA THR A 148 -10.42 -35.17 -6.74
C THR A 148 -10.80 -35.58 -5.34
N VAL A 149 -11.73 -36.53 -5.21
CA VAL A 149 -12.04 -37.24 -3.98
C VAL A 149 -11.44 -38.62 -4.07
N THR A 150 -10.46 -38.93 -3.23
CA THR A 150 -9.85 -40.26 -3.14
C THR A 150 -10.47 -41.01 -1.97
N GLN A 151 -10.88 -42.26 -2.20
CA GLN A 151 -11.56 -43.09 -1.21
C GLN A 151 -10.81 -44.41 -1.03
N THR A 152 -10.71 -44.87 0.22
CA THR A 152 -10.24 -46.22 0.55
C THR A 152 -11.32 -46.99 1.29
N PHE A 153 -11.39 -48.29 1.05
CA PHE A 153 -12.37 -49.18 1.66
C PHE A 153 -11.67 -50.34 2.35
N ASP A 154 -12.28 -50.86 3.40
CA ASP A 154 -11.81 -52.08 4.05
C ASP A 154 -12.23 -53.34 3.27
N ALA A 155 -11.84 -54.51 3.79
CA ALA A 155 -12.15 -55.80 3.18
C ALA A 155 -13.64 -56.15 3.17
N THR A 156 -14.44 -55.56 4.09
CA THR A 156 -15.90 -55.71 4.11
C THR A 156 -16.59 -54.72 3.16
N GLY A 157 -15.84 -53.72 2.73
CA GLY A 157 -16.30 -52.71 1.83
C GLY A 157 -16.88 -51.46 2.48
N GLN A 158 -16.57 -51.23 3.74
CA GLN A 158 -16.89 -49.97 4.40
C GLN A 158 -15.85 -48.91 4.02
N LEU A 159 -16.28 -47.67 3.85
CA LEU A 159 -15.39 -46.53 3.61
C LEU A 159 -14.51 -46.31 4.84
N VAL A 160 -13.19 -46.28 4.65
CA VAL A 160 -12.21 -46.09 5.72
C VAL A 160 -11.68 -44.67 5.71
N THR A 161 -11.22 -44.19 4.55
CA THR A 161 -10.76 -42.81 4.40
C THR A 161 -11.37 -42.16 3.17
N SER A 162 -11.61 -40.85 3.27
CA SER A 162 -11.91 -39.99 2.14
C SER A 162 -11.09 -38.72 2.28
N SER A 163 -10.33 -38.39 1.24
CA SER A 163 -9.59 -37.15 1.15
C SER A 163 -10.04 -36.36 -0.08
N LYS A 164 -9.88 -35.04 -0.02
CA LYS A 164 -10.21 -34.12 -1.10
C LYS A 164 -8.95 -33.35 -1.47
N THR A 165 -8.66 -33.26 -2.76
CA THR A 165 -7.55 -32.47 -3.29
C THR A 165 -8.10 -31.55 -4.37
N ARG A 166 -7.87 -30.24 -4.25
CA ARG A 166 -8.20 -29.27 -5.29
C ARG A 166 -7.35 -29.55 -6.53
N ILE A 167 -7.97 -29.49 -7.71
CA ILE A 167 -7.31 -29.54 -9.01
C ILE A 167 -7.30 -28.13 -9.60
#